data_AF-A0A382HA02-F1
#
_entry.id   AF-A0A382HA02-F1
#
_cell.length_a   1.000
_cell.length_b   1.000
_cell.length_c   1.000
_cell.angle_alpha   90.00
_cell.angle_beta   90.00
_cell.angle_gamma   90.00
#
_symmetry.space_group_name_H-M   'P 1'
#
loop_
_entity.id
_entity.type
_entity.pdbx_description
1 polymer ?
#
loop_
_entity_poly.entity_id
_entity_poly.type
_entity_poly.pdbx_seq_one_letter_code
_entity_poly.pdbx_strand_id
1 'polypeptide(L)'
;MKRYKKSFLIIFVGLCFLKGQSGYQGLTSWFSPVTVSLGGGGILLNIQEADRQNPALLGETDKQKFILDIVHYPADVNSRHIGWILPKNKRVYSFHYRQMDYGRFDGYDEDGVSTSSYSSNDSWLTGSVSSRSGMLSYGMSAGFFYSRLASEKSILMVFSFGGLIS
;
A
#
# COMPACT_ATOMS: atom_id res chain seq x y z
N MET A 1 -0.12 -37.44 25.38
CA MET A 1 0.34 -36.06 25.11
C MET A 1 1.37 -35.89 23.98
N LYS A 2 1.67 -36.89 23.14
CA LYS A 2 2.87 -36.88 22.26
C LYS A 2 2.63 -36.86 20.74
N ARG A 3 1.47 -37.29 20.21
CA ARG A 3 1.26 -37.43 18.74
C ARG A 3 0.49 -36.28 18.10
N TYR A 4 -0.64 -35.90 18.70
CA TYR A 4 -1.48 -34.79 18.25
C TYR A 4 -0.79 -33.42 18.33
N LYS A 5 0.03 -33.17 19.37
CA LYS A 5 0.83 -31.94 19.48
C LYS A 5 1.90 -31.82 18.38
N LYS A 6 2.52 -32.94 17.96
CA LYS A 6 3.49 -32.95 16.85
C LYS A 6 2.82 -32.74 15.50
N SER A 7 1.69 -33.40 15.24
CA SER A 7 0.90 -33.17 14.01
C SER A 7 0.40 -31.73 13.93
N PHE A 8 -0.06 -31.15 15.03
CA PHE A 8 -0.46 -29.74 15.08
C PHE A 8 0.71 -28.79 14.79
N LEU A 9 1.88 -29.02 15.38
CA LEU A 9 3.08 -28.22 15.11
C LEU A 9 3.50 -28.31 13.63
N ILE A 10 3.46 -29.50 13.02
CA ILE A 10 3.81 -29.70 11.61
C ILE A 10 2.82 -28.98 10.70
N ILE A 11 1.51 -29.05 10.99
CA ILE A 11 0.48 -28.33 10.24
C ILE A 11 0.68 -26.82 10.38
N PHE A 12 0.90 -26.33 11.61
CA PHE A 12 1.12 -24.91 11.88
C PHE A 12 2.37 -24.38 11.15
N VAL A 13 3.49 -25.11 11.22
CA VAL A 13 4.72 -24.76 10.50
C VAL A 13 4.51 -24.84 8.98
N GLY A 14 3.79 -25.84 8.47
CA GLY A 14 3.45 -25.95 7.06
C GLY A 14 2.61 -24.78 6.53
N LEU A 15 1.65 -24.30 7.34
CA LEU A 15 0.84 -23.13 7.01
C LEU A 15 1.68 -21.84 6.94
N CYS A 16 2.78 -21.73 7.69
CA CYS A 16 3.69 -20.58 7.63
C CYS A 16 4.47 -20.47 6.31
N PHE A 17 4.58 -21.54 5.51
CA PHE A 17 5.28 -21.54 4.23
C PHE A 17 4.36 -21.30 3.02
N LEU A 18 3.05 -21.17 3.23
CA LEU A 18 2.12 -20.80 2.17
C LEU A 18 2.30 -19.31 1.83
N LYS A 19 3.02 -19.03 0.75
CA LYS A 19 3.06 -17.69 0.17
C LYS A 19 1.83 -17.48 -0.71
N GLY A 20 0.87 -16.70 -0.21
CA GLY A 20 -0.22 -16.20 -1.04
C GLY A 20 0.33 -15.22 -2.06
N GLN A 21 0.11 -15.46 -3.34
CA GLN A 21 0.35 -14.46 -4.38
C GLN A 21 -0.78 -13.43 -4.30
N SER A 22 -0.45 -12.15 -4.13
CA SER A 22 -1.47 -11.11 -4.25
C SER A 22 -1.78 -10.89 -5.72
N GLY A 23 -3.06 -10.94 -6.08
CA GLY A 23 -3.54 -10.58 -7.43
C GLY A 23 -3.45 -9.09 -7.74
N TYR A 24 -2.96 -8.27 -6.81
CA TYR A 24 -3.00 -6.81 -6.86
C TYR A 24 -1.64 -6.21 -6.51
N GLN A 25 -0.74 -6.18 -7.50
CA GLN A 25 0.64 -5.69 -7.33
C GLN A 25 0.71 -4.18 -7.03
N GLY A 26 -0.31 -3.41 -7.42
CA GLY A 26 -0.40 -1.98 -7.09
C GLY A 26 -0.46 -1.71 -5.58
N LEU A 27 -0.97 -2.64 -4.77
CA LEU A 27 -1.01 -2.49 -3.30
C LEU A 27 0.39 -2.57 -2.66
N THR A 28 1.28 -3.35 -3.26
CA THR A 28 2.65 -3.56 -2.79
C THR A 28 3.67 -2.63 -3.45
N SER A 29 3.25 -1.87 -4.46
CA SER A 29 4.10 -0.92 -5.18
C SER A 29 4.50 0.29 -4.32
N TRP A 30 5.60 0.95 -4.68
CA TRP A 30 6.06 2.17 -3.99
C TRP A 30 5.64 3.42 -4.78
N PHE A 31 5.00 4.37 -4.10
CA PHE A 31 4.49 5.59 -4.73
C PHE A 31 5.31 6.84 -4.38
N SER A 32 6.26 6.71 -3.45
CA SER A 32 7.12 7.79 -2.98
C SER A 32 8.59 7.53 -3.36
N PRO A 33 9.31 8.53 -3.89
CA PRO A 33 10.75 8.45 -4.11
C PRO A 33 11.54 8.11 -2.85
N VAL A 34 11.08 8.58 -1.67
CA VAL A 34 11.72 8.28 -0.38
C VAL A 34 11.65 6.79 -0.10
N THR A 35 10.48 6.17 -0.26
CA THR A 35 10.31 4.72 -0.07
C THR A 35 11.16 3.92 -1.06
N VAL A 36 11.23 4.34 -2.32
CA VAL A 36 12.09 3.71 -3.34
C VAL A 36 13.57 3.80 -2.94
N SER A 37 14.03 4.97 -2.47
CA SER A 37 15.41 5.17 -2.03
C SER A 37 15.80 4.31 -0.81
N LEU A 38 14.82 3.95 0.02
CA LEU A 38 14.97 3.05 1.15
C LEU A 38 14.80 1.56 0.77
N GLY A 39 14.67 1.24 -0.52
CA GLY A 39 14.46 -0.13 -1.01
C GLY A 39 13.16 -0.76 -0.51
N GLY A 40 12.11 0.05 -0.28
CA GLY A 40 10.84 -0.41 0.30
C GLY A 40 10.83 -0.48 1.82
N GLY A 41 11.91 -0.08 2.49
CA GLY A 41 11.97 0.05 3.94
C GLY A 41 11.22 1.27 4.49
N GLY A 42 11.51 1.62 5.75
CA GLY A 42 10.98 2.83 6.37
C GLY A 42 9.65 2.66 7.13
N ILE A 43 9.21 1.44 7.42
CA ILE A 43 7.97 1.17 8.17
C ILE A 43 7.93 1.72 9.61
N LEU A 44 9.09 2.15 10.14
CA LEU A 44 9.23 2.81 11.44
C LEU A 44 9.59 4.30 11.32
N LEU A 45 9.54 4.87 10.11
CA LEU A 45 9.88 6.25 9.83
C LEU A 45 8.64 7.02 9.39
N ASN A 46 8.47 8.25 9.89
CA ASN A 46 7.39 9.14 9.47
C ASN A 46 7.66 9.72 8.07
N ILE A 47 7.52 8.86 7.06
CA ILE A 47 7.66 9.15 5.63
C ILE A 47 6.30 9.29 4.96
N GLN A 48 6.30 9.69 3.69
CA GLN A 48 5.11 10.04 2.91
C GLN A 48 4.08 8.90 2.78
N GLU A 49 4.51 7.64 2.89
CA GLU A 49 3.69 6.43 2.77
C GLU A 49 3.29 5.83 4.13
N ALA A 50 3.52 6.56 5.23
CA ALA A 50 3.25 6.07 6.58
C ALA A 50 1.78 5.71 6.81
N ASP A 51 0.82 6.36 6.14
CA ASP A 51 -0.61 6.05 6.26
C ASP A 51 -0.94 4.58 5.96
N ARG A 52 -0.29 3.97 4.97
CA ARG A 52 -0.52 2.57 4.59
C ARG A 52 0.48 1.60 5.20
N GLN A 53 1.71 2.04 5.47
CA GLN A 53 2.75 1.16 6.03
C GLN A 53 2.57 1.00 7.55
N ASN A 54 2.44 2.12 8.26
CA ASN A 54 2.24 2.15 9.70
C ASN A 54 1.61 3.50 10.11
N PRO A 55 0.27 3.61 10.14
CA PRO A 55 -0.41 4.88 10.37
C PRO A 55 -0.13 5.49 11.75
N ALA A 56 0.43 4.75 12.72
CA ALA A 56 0.83 5.30 14.02
C ALA A 56 1.90 6.40 13.93
N LEU A 57 2.77 6.34 12.90
CA LEU A 57 3.84 7.32 12.71
C LEU A 57 3.31 8.71 12.38
N LEU A 58 2.09 8.80 11.84
CA LEU A 58 1.44 10.07 11.57
C LEU A 58 1.16 10.85 12.86
N GLY A 59 0.93 10.16 13.98
CA GLY A 59 0.64 10.75 15.29
C GLY A 59 1.79 11.57 15.87
N GLU A 60 3.00 11.47 15.31
CA GLU A 60 4.16 12.30 15.65
C GLU A 60 4.24 13.59 14.82
N THR A 61 3.26 13.83 13.95
CA THR A 61 3.25 14.99 13.06
C THR A 61 2.52 16.17 13.70
N ASP A 62 3.26 17.23 14.00
CA ASP A 62 2.69 18.45 14.60
C ASP A 62 2.27 19.52 13.59
N LYS A 63 2.73 19.42 12.34
CA LYS A 63 2.48 20.41 11.28
C LYS A 63 1.72 19.81 10.11
N GLN A 64 0.84 20.61 9.50
CA GLN A 64 0.20 20.25 8.24
C GLN A 64 1.26 20.02 7.15
N LYS A 65 1.08 18.97 6.35
CA LYS A 65 1.96 18.64 5.23
C LYS A 65 1.14 18.35 3.97
N PHE A 66 1.66 18.80 2.83
CA PHE A 66 1.22 18.37 1.51
C PHE A 66 2.30 17.50 0.89
N ILE A 67 1.88 16.44 0.20
CA ILE A 67 2.76 15.47 -0.44
C ILE A 67 2.42 15.46 -1.92
N LEU A 68 3.44 15.55 -2.76
CA LEU A 68 3.35 15.35 -4.19
C LEU A 68 4.59 14.58 -4.62
N ASP A 69 4.37 13.33 -5.02
CA ASP A 69 5.40 12.38 -5.35
C ASP A 69 5.15 11.82 -6.76
N ILE A 70 6.22 11.67 -7.53
CA ILE A 70 6.20 11.07 -8.86
C ILE A 70 7.37 10.10 -8.92
N VAL A 71 7.11 8.86 -9.34
CA VAL A 71 8.13 7.83 -9.55
C VAL A 71 8.01 7.27 -10.96
N HIS A 72 9.11 7.25 -11.68
CA HIS A 72 9.21 6.62 -13.00
C HIS A 72 9.89 5.27 -12.85
N TYR A 73 9.15 4.21 -13.19
CA TYR A 73 9.67 2.86 -13.26
C TYR A 73 10.07 2.52 -14.70
N PRO A 74 10.92 1.50 -14.90
CA PRO A 74 11.21 0.99 -16.25
C PRO A 74 9.94 0.56 -17.01
N ALA A 75 10.05 0.45 -18.33
CA ALA A 75 8.95 0.08 -19.23
C ALA A 75 7.75 1.04 -19.19
N ASP A 76 8.04 2.35 -19.10
CA ASP A 76 7.04 3.44 -19.13
C ASP A 76 5.99 3.42 -18.02
N VAL A 77 6.20 2.60 -16.98
CA VAL A 77 5.35 2.54 -15.80
C VAL A 77 5.57 3.81 -14.97
N ASN A 78 4.49 4.54 -14.69
CA ASN A 78 4.55 5.79 -13.94
C ASN A 78 3.64 5.76 -12.71
N SER A 79 4.16 6.29 -11.61
CA SER A 79 3.46 6.39 -10.34
C SER A 79 3.28 7.85 -9.94
N ARG A 80 2.08 8.18 -9.44
CA ARG A 80 1.73 9.50 -8.93
C ARG A 80 1.12 9.36 -7.55
N HIS A 81 1.53 10.21 -6.63
CA HIS A 81 0.98 10.24 -5.27
C HIS A 81 0.79 11.66 -4.79
N ILE A 82 -0.42 11.93 -4.31
CA ILE A 82 -0.82 13.21 -3.73
C ILE A 82 -1.36 12.91 -2.34
N GLY A 83 -0.86 13.61 -1.33
CA GLY A 83 -1.25 13.41 0.06
C GLY A 83 -1.44 14.71 0.81
N TRP A 84 -2.29 14.68 1.82
CA TRP A 84 -2.55 15.79 2.71
C TRP A 84 -2.65 15.29 4.15
N ILE A 85 -1.80 15.80 5.03
CA ILE A 85 -1.74 15.45 6.46
C ILE A 85 -2.16 16.68 7.27
N LEU A 86 -3.11 16.48 8.18
CA LEU A 86 -3.80 17.51 8.96
C LEU A 86 -3.84 17.16 10.45
N PRO A 87 -2.91 17.70 11.25
CA PRO A 87 -2.98 17.62 12.71
C PRO A 87 -4.13 18.49 13.26
N LYS A 88 -5.01 17.89 14.08
CA LYS A 88 -6.14 18.56 14.74
C LYS A 88 -6.49 17.90 16.08
N ASN A 89 -6.55 18.67 17.16
CA ASN A 89 -7.00 18.24 18.50
C ASN A 89 -6.33 16.93 19.00
N LYS A 90 -4.99 16.88 19.00
CA LYS A 90 -4.18 15.70 19.41
C LYS A 90 -4.35 14.45 18.52
N ARG A 91 -5.05 14.58 17.41
CA ARG A 91 -5.15 13.56 16.36
C ARG A 91 -4.53 14.09 15.08
N VAL A 92 -4.08 13.20 14.22
CA VAL A 92 -3.58 13.51 12.89
C VAL A 92 -4.44 12.77 11.89
N TYR A 93 -5.04 13.50 10.98
CA TYR A 93 -5.81 12.95 9.87
C TYR A 93 -4.95 13.00 8.62
N SER A 94 -5.05 12.00 7.75
CA SER A 94 -4.45 12.09 6.43
C SER A 94 -5.37 11.58 5.33
N PHE A 95 -5.19 12.14 4.14
CA PHE A 95 -5.88 11.73 2.92
C PHE A 95 -4.84 11.58 1.82
N HIS A 96 -4.86 10.46 1.12
CA HIS A 96 -3.91 10.19 0.05
C HIS A 96 -4.63 9.64 -1.17
N TYR A 97 -4.20 10.08 -2.35
CA TYR A 97 -4.56 9.53 -3.64
C TYR A 97 -3.30 9.06 -4.34
N ARG A 98 -3.31 7.81 -4.77
CA ARG A 98 -2.19 7.15 -5.45
C ARG A 98 -2.69 6.59 -6.76
N GLN A 99 -1.85 6.66 -7.79
CA GLN A 99 -2.13 6.07 -9.08
C GLN A 99 -0.87 5.38 -9.60
N MET A 100 -1.04 4.19 -10.16
CA MET A 100 -0.03 3.49 -10.95
C MET A 100 -0.57 3.32 -12.35
N ASP A 101 0.15 3.84 -13.33
CA ASP A 101 -0.15 3.71 -14.75
C ASP A 101 0.88 2.78 -15.36
N TYR A 102 0.41 1.60 -15.81
CA TYR A 102 1.28 0.60 -16.41
C TYR A 102 1.48 0.82 -17.92
N GLY A 103 0.89 1.88 -18.48
CA GLY A 103 0.99 2.20 -19.89
C GLY A 103 0.00 1.41 -20.77
N ARG A 104 0.31 1.36 -22.06
CA ARG A 104 -0.49 0.70 -23.09
C ARG A 104 0.21 -0.58 -23.53
N PHE A 105 -0.57 -1.65 -23.59
CA PHE A 105 -0.13 -2.96 -24.02
C PHE A 105 -0.73 -3.26 -25.38
N ASP A 106 0.06 -3.85 -26.26
CA ASP A 106 -0.43 -4.45 -27.49
C ASP A 106 -1.08 -5.79 -27.15
N GLY A 107 -2.34 -5.96 -27.57
CA GLY A 107 -3.08 -7.18 -27.34
C GLY A 107 -2.71 -8.24 -28.37
N TYR A 108 -2.56 -9.47 -27.92
CA TYR A 108 -2.39 -10.65 -28.78
C TYR A 108 -3.26 -11.78 -28.23
N ASP A 109 -3.85 -12.58 -29.11
CA ASP A 109 -4.51 -13.83 -28.72
C ASP A 109 -3.51 -14.98 -28.52
N GLU A 110 -4.02 -16.17 -28.17
CA GLU A 110 -3.18 -17.36 -27.93
C GLU A 110 -2.42 -17.82 -29.18
N ASP A 111 -2.91 -17.48 -30.37
CA ASP A 111 -2.31 -17.78 -31.68
C ASP A 111 -1.33 -16.69 -32.14
N GLY A 112 -1.13 -15.63 -31.33
CA GLY A 112 -0.23 -14.52 -31.64
C GLY A 112 -0.79 -13.52 -32.65
N VAL A 113 -2.10 -13.57 -32.93
CA VAL A 113 -2.78 -12.59 -33.78
C VAL A 113 -3.05 -11.34 -32.95
N SER A 114 -2.71 -10.19 -33.51
CA SER A 114 -2.90 -8.90 -32.82
C SER A 114 -4.39 -8.63 -32.58
N THR A 115 -4.72 -8.39 -31.32
CA THR A 115 -6.01 -7.87 -30.87
C THR A 115 -5.90 -6.37 -30.58
N SER A 116 -6.98 -5.76 -30.09
CA SER A 116 -6.94 -4.34 -29.73
C SER A 116 -6.00 -4.09 -28.55
N SER A 117 -5.22 -3.02 -28.66
CA SER A 117 -4.38 -2.56 -27.54
C SER A 117 -5.25 -2.16 -26.33
N TYR A 118 -4.77 -2.41 -25.12
CA TYR A 118 -5.45 -2.03 -23.88
C TYR A 118 -4.53 -1.24 -22.96
N SER A 119 -5.11 -0.55 -21.98
CA SER A 119 -4.36 0.18 -20.94
C SER A 119 -4.66 -0.41 -19.57
N SER A 120 -3.66 -0.50 -18.71
CA SER A 120 -3.84 -0.99 -17.34
C SER A 120 -3.44 0.07 -16.32
N ASN A 121 -4.26 0.28 -15.30
CA ASN A 121 -3.97 1.23 -14.23
C ASN A 121 -4.58 0.81 -12.90
N ASP A 122 -3.90 1.21 -11.82
CA ASP A 122 -4.37 1.07 -10.46
C ASP A 122 -4.54 2.46 -9.84
N SER A 123 -5.56 2.61 -9.00
CA SER A 123 -5.84 3.84 -8.26
C SER A 123 -6.21 3.50 -6.83
N TRP A 124 -5.66 4.23 -5.87
CA TRP A 124 -5.86 3.97 -4.46
C TRP A 124 -6.12 5.26 -3.70
N LEU A 125 -7.31 5.36 -3.12
CA LEU A 125 -7.70 6.44 -2.24
C LEU A 125 -7.67 5.95 -0.79
N THR A 126 -6.91 6.60 0.09
CA THR A 126 -6.85 6.26 1.52
C THR A 126 -7.18 7.46 2.39
N GLY A 127 -7.80 7.17 3.52
CA GLY A 127 -7.93 8.08 4.65
C GLY A 127 -7.36 7.42 5.89
N SER A 128 -6.70 8.18 6.74
CA SER A 128 -6.14 7.67 7.98
C SER A 128 -6.38 8.60 9.17
N VAL A 129 -6.31 8.02 10.36
CA VAL A 129 -6.32 8.74 11.62
C VAL A 129 -5.30 8.15 12.58
N SER A 130 -4.55 9.02 13.25
CA SER A 130 -3.57 8.65 14.26
C SER A 130 -3.68 9.55 15.48
N SER A 131 -3.26 9.03 16.63
CA SER A 131 -3.22 9.76 17.90
C SER A 131 -2.02 9.29 18.71
N ARG A 132 -1.46 10.20 19.48
CA ARG A 132 -0.38 9.91 20.44
C ARG A 132 -0.87 10.08 21.87
N SER A 133 -0.54 9.13 22.73
CA SER A 133 -0.82 9.14 24.16
C SER A 133 0.44 8.78 24.93
N GLY A 134 1.19 9.81 25.34
CA GLY A 134 2.49 9.64 26.00
C GLY A 134 3.52 8.98 25.08
N MET A 135 4.02 7.83 25.51
CA MET A 135 5.02 6.99 24.81
C MET A 135 4.40 6.14 23.68
N LEU A 136 3.07 6.00 23.65
CA LEU A 136 2.36 5.17 22.69
C LEU A 136 1.70 6.01 21.59
N SER A 137 2.04 5.71 20.33
CA SER A 137 1.35 6.21 19.15
C SER A 137 0.58 5.07 18.50
N TYR A 138 -0.64 5.35 18.06
CA TYR A 138 -1.49 4.38 17.37
C TYR A 138 -2.21 5.03 16.20
N GLY A 139 -2.57 4.24 15.21
CA GLY A 139 -3.28 4.73 14.04
C GLY A 139 -3.98 3.65 13.25
N MET A 140 -4.90 4.07 12.41
CA MET A 140 -5.58 3.21 11.43
C MET A 140 -5.75 3.95 10.12
N SER A 141 -5.78 3.20 9.02
CA SER A 141 -6.13 3.70 7.70
C SER A 141 -7.12 2.76 7.03
N ALA A 142 -7.94 3.35 6.17
CA ALA A 142 -8.89 2.66 5.33
C ALA A 142 -8.81 3.25 3.92
N GLY A 143 -9.08 2.45 2.90
CA GLY A 143 -9.04 2.94 1.54
C GLY A 143 -9.72 2.05 0.53
N PHE A 144 -10.00 2.65 -0.63
CA PHE A 144 -10.55 1.97 -1.80
C PHE A 144 -9.46 1.85 -2.86
N PHE A 145 -9.16 0.61 -3.24
CA PHE A 145 -8.22 0.30 -4.30
C PHE A 145 -8.99 -0.18 -5.52
N TYR A 146 -8.84 0.54 -6.62
CA TYR A 146 -9.44 0.23 -7.91
C TYR A 146 -8.34 -0.22 -8.85
N SER A 147 -8.53 -1.37 -9.49
CA SER A 147 -7.60 -1.93 -10.47
C SER A 147 -8.31 -2.21 -11.77
N ARG A 148 -7.67 -1.85 -12.87
CA ARG A 148 -8.12 -2.17 -14.22
C ARG A 148 -6.96 -2.84 -14.96
N LEU A 149 -7.18 -4.10 -15.31
CA LEU A 149 -6.25 -4.91 -16.09
C LEU A 149 -6.96 -5.33 -17.37
N ALA A 150 -6.56 -4.77 -18.51
CA ALA A 150 -7.24 -4.97 -19.79
C ALA A 150 -8.76 -4.67 -19.71
N SER A 151 -9.61 -5.69 -19.90
CA SER A 151 -11.07 -5.61 -19.79
C SER A 151 -11.59 -5.75 -18.37
N GLU A 152 -10.80 -6.32 -17.47
CA GLU A 152 -11.21 -6.67 -16.11
C GLU A 152 -11.06 -5.48 -15.16
N LYS A 153 -12.07 -5.31 -14.31
CA LYS A 153 -12.13 -4.24 -13.31
C LYS A 153 -12.39 -4.84 -11.95
N SER A 154 -11.63 -4.40 -10.96
CA SER A 154 -11.81 -4.82 -9.58
C SER A 154 -11.75 -3.65 -8.63
N ILE A 155 -12.52 -3.74 -7.56
CA ILE A 155 -12.48 -2.79 -6.44
C ILE A 155 -12.30 -3.56 -5.14
N LEU A 156 -11.38 -3.07 -4.32
CA LEU A 156 -11.06 -3.63 -3.02
C LEU A 156 -11.19 -2.53 -1.96
N MET A 157 -11.50 -2.97 -0.75
CA MET A 157 -11.39 -2.15 0.44
C MET A 157 -10.21 -2.65 1.25
N VAL A 158 -9.31 -1.75 1.62
CA VAL A 158 -8.07 -2.07 2.33
C VAL A 158 -8.06 -1.33 3.66
N PHE A 159 -7.64 -2.03 4.70
CA PHE A 159 -7.50 -1.49 6.04
C PHE A 159 -6.09 -1.75 6.54
N SER A 160 -5.54 -0.82 7.31
CA SER A 160 -4.24 -1.01 7.97
C SER A 160 -4.28 -0.40 9.37
N PHE A 161 -3.57 -1.03 10.30
CA PHE A 161 -3.50 -0.63 11.69
C PHE A 161 -2.03 -0.54 12.09
N GLY A 162 -1.70 0.43 12.93
CA GLY A 162 -0.33 0.71 13.32
C GLY A 162 -0.23 1.02 14.82
N GLY A 163 0.90 0.64 15.40
CA GLY A 163 1.29 0.97 16.76
C GLY A 163 2.79 1.23 16.83
N LEU A 164 3.19 2.24 17.58
CA LEU A 164 4.59 2.59 17.82
C LEU A 164 4.77 2.97 19.29
N ILE A 165 5.84 2.47 19.90
CA ILE A 165 6.26 2.81 21.25
C ILE A 165 7.58 3.59 21.11
N SER A 166 7.59 4.86 21.52
CA SER A 166 8.73 5.78 21.45
C SER A 166 8.99 6.47 22.76
#